data_AF-A0A9D2LPD6-F1
#
_entry.id   AF-A0A9D2LPD6-F1
#
_cell.length_a   1.000
_cell.length_b   1.000
_cell.length_c   1.000
_cell.angle_alpha   90.00
_cell.angle_beta   90.00
_cell.angle_gamma   90.00
#
_symmetry.space_group_name_H-M   'P 1'
#
loop_
_entity.id
_entity.type
_entity.pdbx_description
1 polymer ?
#
loop_
_entity_poly.entity_id
_entity_poly.type
_entity_poly.pdbx_seq_one_letter_code
_entity_poly.pdbx_strand_id
1 'polypeptide(L)'
;MIKRIRLGLGWILLLIGICSFSGCAKQENLTFTGTVEEVGETSMVVYTTEVPSLERIRVSFRELDLTFEPVAGQRVVVTVKPEIEETYPAKADAVKIALEEQEESQAQQVAQENRISAEQAYRMMQQEDVIVLDVRREDEFIQGHIEHAMLIPLAELVNQAPDRIPDKNATILVYCRSGNRSAKAVLQLKGLGYGNVYDFGGIEDWPYETVQE
;
A
#
# COMPACT_ATOMS: atom_id res chain seq x y z
N MET A 1 25.30 42.74 -61.90
CA MET A 1 26.78 42.68 -61.84
C MET A 1 27.15 41.51 -60.92
N ILE A 2 28.09 40.69 -61.36
CA ILE A 2 28.37 39.30 -60.94
C ILE A 2 29.25 39.25 -59.69
N LYS A 3 29.04 38.25 -58.81
CA LYS A 3 30.01 37.32 -58.14
C LYS A 3 29.48 36.94 -56.74
N ARG A 4 28.92 35.74 -56.52
CA ARG A 4 29.61 34.47 -56.17
C ARG A 4 30.78 34.64 -55.19
N ILE A 5 30.67 34.03 -54.00
CA ILE A 5 31.67 33.15 -53.38
C ILE A 5 30.94 32.16 -52.44
N ARG A 6 31.31 30.88 -52.59
CA ARG A 6 30.96 29.71 -51.77
C ARG A 6 31.92 29.60 -50.58
N LEU A 7 31.49 28.92 -49.53
CA LEU A 7 32.16 27.90 -48.68
C LEU A 7 31.28 27.80 -47.41
N GLY A 8 30.76 26.68 -46.94
CA GLY A 8 31.28 25.32 -46.85
C GLY A 8 31.27 24.92 -45.37
N LEU A 9 30.90 23.67 -45.05
CA LEU A 9 30.74 23.06 -43.71
C LEU A 9 29.37 23.39 -43.05
N GLY A 10 28.38 22.50 -42.99
CA GLY A 10 28.48 21.09 -42.63
C GLY A 10 28.60 20.99 -41.12
N TRP A 11 27.56 20.48 -40.46
CA TRP A 11 27.55 19.50 -39.35
C TRP A 11 26.14 19.48 -38.78
N ILE A 12 25.37 18.48 -39.22
CA ILE A 12 24.17 18.00 -38.55
C ILE A 12 24.66 17.26 -37.31
N LEU A 13 24.36 17.79 -36.13
CA LEU A 13 24.48 17.05 -34.87
C LEU A 13 23.09 16.90 -34.27
N LEU A 14 22.51 15.76 -34.61
CA LEU A 14 21.47 15.08 -33.86
C LEU A 14 22.07 14.73 -32.48
N LEU A 15 21.61 15.39 -31.41
CA LEU A 15 21.83 14.92 -30.05
C LEU A 15 20.48 14.69 -29.39
N ILE A 16 20.10 13.41 -29.46
CA ILE A 16 19.13 12.75 -28.60
C ILE A 16 19.74 12.68 -27.19
N GLY A 17 18.92 13.02 -26.18
CA GLY A 17 19.05 12.56 -24.81
C GLY A 17 20.06 13.30 -23.93
N ILE A 18 19.61 13.80 -22.77
CA ILE A 18 19.44 12.97 -21.58
C ILE A 18 18.68 13.77 -20.52
N CYS A 19 17.73 13.08 -19.91
CA CYS A 19 16.89 13.44 -18.78
C CYS A 19 17.53 14.38 -17.77
N SER A 20 16.83 15.47 -17.45
CA SER A 20 16.89 16.09 -16.13
C SER A 20 15.61 15.76 -15.38
N PHE A 21 15.43 14.46 -15.06
CA PHE A 21 14.53 14.05 -13.99
C PHE A 21 15.22 14.39 -12.68
N SER A 22 15.02 15.62 -12.19
CA SER A 22 15.26 15.93 -10.78
C SER A 22 14.07 15.40 -9.98
N GLY A 23 13.89 14.08 -10.01
CA GLY A 23 13.06 13.38 -9.04
C GLY A 23 13.98 13.01 -7.89
N CYS A 24 13.93 13.76 -6.79
CA CYS A 24 14.33 13.21 -5.50
C CYS A 24 13.38 12.02 -5.26
N ALA A 25 13.82 10.80 -5.59
CA ALA A 25 13.17 9.61 -5.08
C ALA A 25 13.23 9.74 -3.55
N LYS A 26 12.09 10.04 -2.93
CA LYS A 26 11.97 9.87 -1.48
C LYS A 26 12.31 8.42 -1.23
N GLN A 27 13.41 8.19 -0.56
CA GLN A 27 13.79 6.86 -0.15
C GLN A 27 12.76 6.48 0.91
N GLU A 28 11.84 5.59 0.54
CA GLU A 28 10.72 5.21 1.42
C GLU A 28 11.23 4.31 2.55
N ASN A 29 10.56 4.36 3.70
CA ASN A 29 10.87 3.47 4.80
C ASN A 29 10.66 2.02 4.36
N LEU A 30 11.53 1.12 4.81
CA LEU A 30 11.45 -0.31 4.52
C LEU A 30 10.74 -1.00 5.67
N THR A 31 9.60 -1.66 5.41
CA THR A 31 8.95 -2.55 6.38
C THR A 31 9.24 -4.00 6.00
N PHE A 32 9.65 -4.80 6.98
CA PHE A 32 9.85 -6.24 6.81
C PHE A 32 9.49 -6.99 8.09
N THR A 33 9.18 -8.26 7.96
CA THR A 33 9.00 -9.17 9.08
C THR A 33 10.28 -9.97 9.34
N GLY A 34 10.59 -10.22 10.60
CA GLY A 34 11.75 -11.03 10.96
C GLY A 34 11.68 -11.63 12.35
N THR A 35 12.69 -12.44 12.66
CA THR A 35 12.85 -13.08 13.97
C THR A 35 13.98 -12.40 14.73
N VAL A 36 13.71 -12.02 15.98
CA VAL A 36 14.72 -11.44 16.87
C VAL A 36 15.75 -12.51 17.24
N GLU A 37 17.03 -12.28 16.95
CA GLU A 37 18.13 -13.18 17.32
C GLU A 37 18.82 -12.74 18.62
N GLU A 38 19.15 -11.45 18.70
CA GLU A 38 19.89 -10.86 19.82
C GLU A 38 19.18 -9.59 20.29
N VAL A 39 19.09 -9.40 21.61
CA VAL A 39 18.50 -8.20 22.21
C VAL A 39 19.56 -7.50 23.05
N GLY A 40 19.79 -6.23 22.75
CA GLY A 40 20.58 -5.31 23.58
C GLY A 40 19.70 -4.19 24.14
N GLU A 41 20.31 -3.28 24.89
CA GLU A 41 19.58 -2.23 25.63
C GLU A 41 18.79 -1.28 24.72
N THR A 42 19.33 -0.92 23.56
CA THR A 42 18.72 0.04 22.59
C THR A 42 18.81 -0.44 21.14
N SER A 43 19.11 -1.73 20.96
CA SER A 43 19.21 -2.34 19.64
C SER A 43 18.92 -3.82 19.71
N MET A 44 18.37 -4.39 18.64
CA MET A 44 18.21 -5.83 18.47
C MET A 44 18.73 -6.28 17.12
N VAL A 45 19.16 -7.52 17.00
CA VAL A 45 19.47 -8.14 15.70
C VAL A 45 18.25 -8.91 15.24
N VAL A 46 17.75 -8.60 14.05
CA VAL A 46 16.61 -9.25 13.43
C VAL A 46 17.09 -9.98 12.19
N TYR A 47 16.72 -11.24 12.10
CA TYR A 47 16.91 -12.06 10.91
C TYR A 47 15.64 -12.01 10.03
N THR A 48 15.79 -11.74 8.75
CA THR A 48 14.67 -11.74 7.79
C THR A 48 15.05 -12.43 6.49
N THR A 49 14.06 -13.08 5.87
CA THR A 49 14.17 -13.66 4.53
C THR A 49 13.43 -12.85 3.48
N GLU A 50 12.70 -11.81 3.89
CA GLU A 50 11.88 -10.98 2.98
C GLU A 50 12.76 -10.03 2.16
N VAL A 51 13.94 -9.70 2.68
CA VAL A 51 14.90 -8.80 2.02
C VAL A 51 16.23 -9.55 1.84
N PRO A 52 16.45 -10.19 0.67
CA PRO A 52 17.63 -11.06 0.47
C PRO A 52 18.98 -10.37 0.66
N SER A 53 19.05 -9.05 0.46
CA SER A 53 20.27 -8.26 0.68
C SER A 53 20.55 -7.94 2.16
N LEU A 54 19.59 -8.20 3.05
CA LEU A 54 19.63 -7.80 4.46
C LEU A 54 19.20 -8.95 5.39
N GLU A 55 19.86 -10.11 5.26
CA GLU A 55 19.51 -11.30 6.06
C GLU A 55 19.59 -11.07 7.58
N ARG A 56 20.55 -10.25 8.03
CA ARG A 56 20.72 -9.88 9.45
C ARG A 56 20.88 -8.38 9.59
N ILE A 57 19.97 -7.77 10.34
CA ILE A 57 19.94 -6.31 10.55
C ILE A 57 19.98 -6.03 12.05
N ARG A 58 20.97 -5.26 12.49
CA ARG A 58 20.98 -4.60 13.79
C ARG A 58 20.12 -3.35 13.71
N VAL A 59 18.93 -3.45 14.28
CA VAL A 59 17.93 -2.40 14.33
C VAL A 59 18.10 -1.62 15.64
N SER A 60 18.39 -0.32 15.56
CA SER A 60 18.37 0.55 16.73
C SER A 60 16.97 1.10 16.96
N PHE A 61 16.51 1.05 18.21
CA PHE A 61 15.23 1.60 18.64
C PHE A 61 15.40 2.64 19.76
N ARG A 62 16.56 3.33 19.78
CA ARG A 62 16.87 4.34 20.80
C ARG A 62 15.83 5.47 20.88
N GLU A 63 15.24 5.82 19.74
CA GLU A 63 14.24 6.89 19.62
C GLU A 63 12.79 6.37 19.72
N LEU A 64 12.59 5.10 20.12
CA LEU A 64 11.29 4.44 20.14
C LEU A 64 10.96 3.91 21.54
N ASP A 65 9.77 4.27 22.01
CA ASP A 65 9.14 3.65 23.17
C ASP A 65 8.43 2.36 22.73
N LEU A 66 9.09 1.21 22.92
CA LEU A 66 8.50 -0.07 22.60
C LEU A 66 7.32 -0.38 23.54
N THR A 67 6.21 -0.83 22.97
CA THR A 67 5.02 -1.26 23.72
C THR A 67 5.16 -2.68 24.29
N PHE A 68 6.28 -3.33 24.03
CA PHE A 68 6.60 -4.69 24.45
C PHE A 68 8.10 -4.82 24.74
N GLU A 69 8.47 -5.81 25.56
CA GLU A 69 9.87 -6.17 25.79
C GLU A 69 10.31 -7.18 24.72
N PRO A 70 11.32 -6.87 23.88
CA PRO A 70 11.77 -7.78 22.84
C PRO A 70 12.48 -8.99 23.44
N VAL A 71 12.12 -10.19 22.96
CA VAL A 71 12.73 -11.46 23.38
C VAL A 71 13.30 -12.19 22.16
N ALA A 72 14.45 -12.85 22.31
CA ALA A 72 15.01 -13.69 21.26
C ALA A 72 14.03 -14.81 20.85
N GLY A 73 13.92 -15.06 19.55
CA GLY A 73 12.95 -15.98 18.94
C GLY A 73 11.59 -15.36 18.60
N GLN A 74 11.32 -14.13 19.03
CA GLN A 74 10.06 -13.45 18.75
C GLN A 74 9.98 -12.97 17.30
N ARG A 75 8.80 -13.06 16.69
CA ARG A 75 8.53 -12.51 15.36
C ARG A 75 8.03 -11.07 15.47
N VAL A 76 8.66 -10.18 14.71
CA VAL A 76 8.43 -8.74 14.76
C VAL A 76 8.28 -8.19 13.35
N VAL A 77 7.41 -7.20 13.20
CA VAL A 77 7.35 -6.34 12.02
C VAL A 77 8.14 -5.08 12.34
N VAL A 78 9.12 -4.79 11.49
CA VAL A 78 10.06 -3.69 11.66
C VAL A 78 9.95 -2.76 10.47
N THR A 79 9.67 -1.48 10.73
CA THR A 79 9.83 -0.40 9.75
C THR A 79 11.12 0.33 10.06
N VAL A 80 12.08 0.33 9.14
CA VAL A 80 13.35 1.03 9.26
C VAL A 80 13.42 2.24 8.33
N LYS A 81 14.21 3.24 8.74
CA LYS A 81 14.57 4.37 7.89
C LYS A 81 15.34 3.87 6.66
N PRO A 82 15.27 4.59 5.52
CA PRO A 82 15.95 4.20 4.29
C PRO A 82 17.49 4.21 4.39
N GLU A 83 18.06 4.91 5.37
CA GLU A 83 19.51 4.98 5.60
C GLU A 83 20.01 3.69 6.28
N ILE A 84 20.32 2.68 5.45
CA ILE A 84 20.85 1.39 5.90
C ILE A 84 22.36 1.36 5.69
N GLU A 85 23.12 1.13 6.77
CA GLU A 85 24.56 0.86 6.65
C GLU A 85 24.77 -0.58 6.18
N GLU A 86 25.37 -0.76 5.00
CA GLU A 86 25.74 -2.06 4.41
C GLU A 86 26.94 -2.70 5.12
N THR A 87 26.88 -2.82 6.44
CA THR A 87 27.82 -3.63 7.25
C THR A 87 27.27 -5.04 7.47
N TYR A 88 28.03 -5.89 8.16
CA TYR A 88 27.52 -7.19 8.60
C TYR A 88 27.60 -7.32 10.14
N PRO A 89 26.46 -7.43 10.85
CA PRO A 89 25.09 -7.25 10.35
C PRO A 89 24.86 -5.84 9.80
N ALA A 90 23.88 -5.68 8.91
CA ALA A 90 23.48 -4.36 8.43
C ALA A 90 22.98 -3.52 9.61
N LYS A 91 23.05 -2.20 9.55
CA LYS A 91 22.51 -1.35 10.63
C LYS A 91 21.47 -0.40 10.08
N ALA A 92 20.40 -0.24 10.84
CA ALA A 92 19.34 0.70 10.51
C ALA A 92 18.66 1.20 11.78
N ASP A 93 18.11 2.41 11.70
CA ASP A 93 17.25 2.95 12.75
C ASP A 93 15.80 2.57 12.49
N ALA A 94 15.12 2.03 13.50
CA ALA A 94 13.70 1.77 13.42
C ALA A 94 12.89 3.06 13.51
N VAL A 95 11.83 3.11 12.72
CA VAL A 95 10.73 4.07 12.79
C VAL A 95 9.54 3.46 13.54
N LYS A 96 9.36 2.14 13.43
CA LYS A 96 8.30 1.40 14.14
C LYS A 96 8.75 -0.04 14.34
N ILE A 97 8.45 -0.60 15.51
CA ILE A 97 8.60 -2.03 15.78
C ILE A 97 7.32 -2.49 16.46
N ALA A 98 6.76 -3.59 15.97
CA ALA A 98 5.58 -4.22 16.55
C ALA A 98 5.72 -5.74 16.52
N LEU A 99 4.96 -6.41 17.38
CA LEU A 99 4.83 -7.86 17.29
C LEU A 99 3.95 -8.22 16.10
N GLU A 100 4.39 -9.18 15.30
CA GLU A 100 3.63 -9.63 14.14
C GLU A 100 2.23 -10.09 14.55
N GLU A 101 2.11 -10.87 15.62
CA GLU A 101 0.81 -11.32 16.15
C GLU A 101 -0.11 -10.15 16.57
N GLN A 102 0.48 -9.07 17.12
CA GLN A 102 -0.30 -7.88 17.50
C GLN A 102 -0.74 -7.09 16.27
N GLU A 103 0.10 -6.94 15.26
CA GLU A 103 -0.29 -6.28 14.01
C GLU A 103 -1.34 -7.09 13.25
N GLU A 104 -1.21 -8.41 13.20
CA GLU A 104 -2.19 -9.29 12.56
C GLU A 104 -3.54 -9.24 13.27
N SER A 105 -3.56 -9.32 14.61
CA SER A 105 -4.80 -9.23 15.39
C SER A 105 -5.46 -7.86 15.26
N GLN A 106 -4.68 -6.77 15.25
CA GLN A 106 -5.20 -5.43 15.00
C GLN A 106 -5.79 -5.30 13.59
N ALA A 107 -5.11 -5.83 12.57
CA ALA A 107 -5.62 -5.82 11.20
C ALA A 107 -6.92 -6.63 11.07
N GLN A 108 -7.01 -7.80 11.72
CA GLN A 108 -8.24 -8.59 11.75
C GLN A 108 -9.38 -7.86 12.46
N GLN A 109 -9.09 -7.20 13.58
CA GLN A 109 -10.08 -6.41 14.31
C GLN A 109 -10.60 -5.25 13.46
N VAL A 110 -9.73 -4.49 12.80
CA VAL A 110 -10.14 -3.41 11.89
C VAL A 110 -11.01 -3.95 10.76
N ALA A 111 -10.61 -5.05 10.13
CA ALA A 111 -11.41 -5.67 9.08
C ALA A 111 -12.80 -6.11 9.59
N GLN A 112 -12.89 -6.61 10.83
CA GLN A 112 -14.15 -7.03 11.44
C GLN A 112 -15.03 -5.85 11.84
N GLU A 113 -14.48 -4.80 12.46
CA GLU A 113 -15.23 -3.60 12.87
C GLU A 113 -15.79 -2.84 11.68
N ASN A 114 -15.09 -2.88 10.54
CA ASN A 114 -15.51 -2.27 9.30
C ASN A 114 -16.35 -3.20 8.41
N ARG A 115 -16.67 -4.41 8.86
CA ARG A 115 -17.55 -5.33 8.14
C ARG A 115 -19.01 -4.98 8.39
N ILE A 116 -19.77 -4.78 7.31
CA ILE A 116 -21.23 -4.58 7.34
C ILE A 116 -21.93 -5.65 6.49
N SER A 117 -23.25 -5.80 6.67
CA SER A 117 -24.06 -6.69 5.83
C SER A 117 -24.38 -6.06 4.47
N ALA A 118 -24.70 -6.89 3.48
CA ALA A 118 -25.15 -6.42 2.17
C ALA A 118 -26.40 -5.52 2.28
N GLU A 119 -27.32 -5.84 3.19
CA GLU A 119 -28.52 -5.05 3.45
C GLU A 119 -28.21 -3.69 4.11
N GLN A 120 -27.21 -3.65 5.00
CA GLN A 120 -26.73 -2.38 5.56
C GLN A 120 -26.11 -1.51 4.47
N ALA A 121 -25.23 -2.08 3.64
CA ALA A 121 -24.62 -1.38 2.53
C ALA A 121 -25.66 -0.84 1.55
N TYR A 122 -26.64 -1.67 1.16
CA TYR A 122 -27.74 -1.25 0.29
C TYR A 122 -28.54 -0.09 0.89
N ARG A 123 -28.86 -0.11 2.19
CA ARG A 123 -29.53 1.01 2.84
C ARG A 123 -28.70 2.30 2.79
N MET A 124 -27.39 2.21 3.05
CA MET A 124 -26.50 3.37 2.96
C MET A 124 -26.47 3.95 1.55
N MET A 125 -26.43 3.09 0.51
CA MET A 125 -26.50 3.51 -0.89
C MET A 125 -27.79 4.28 -1.25
N GLN A 126 -28.88 4.08 -0.52
CA GLN A 126 -30.16 4.77 -0.76
C GLN A 126 -30.32 6.06 0.07
N GLN A 127 -29.55 6.22 1.14
CA GLN A 127 -29.76 7.27 2.15
C GLN A 127 -28.66 8.33 2.17
N GLU A 128 -27.45 7.96 1.76
CA GLU A 128 -26.25 8.76 1.90
C GLU A 128 -25.50 8.84 0.55
N ASP A 129 -24.63 9.84 0.41
CA ASP A 129 -23.69 9.90 -0.70
C ASP A 129 -22.51 8.98 -0.39
N VAL A 130 -22.43 7.86 -1.11
CA VAL A 130 -21.44 6.80 -0.87
C VAL A 130 -20.74 6.43 -2.17
N ILE A 131 -19.48 6.04 -2.05
CA ILE A 131 -18.70 5.48 -3.15
C ILE A 131 -18.75 3.96 -3.03
N VAL A 132 -19.39 3.30 -3.99
CA VAL A 132 -19.35 1.85 -4.11
C VAL A 132 -18.10 1.47 -4.89
N LEU A 133 -17.21 0.69 -4.28
CA LEU A 133 -15.91 0.33 -4.84
C LEU A 133 -15.82 -1.17 -5.09
N ASP A 134 -15.61 -1.53 -6.36
CA ASP A 134 -15.28 -2.90 -6.78
C ASP A 134 -13.76 -3.05 -6.85
N VAL A 135 -13.20 -3.96 -6.03
CA VAL A 135 -11.76 -4.26 -6.01
C VAL A 135 -11.39 -5.57 -6.73
N ARG A 136 -12.29 -6.08 -7.57
CA ARG A 136 -12.05 -7.21 -8.47
C ARG A 136 -11.20 -6.79 -9.67
N ARG A 137 -10.93 -7.75 -10.55
CA ARG A 137 -10.30 -7.48 -11.84
C ARG A 137 -11.33 -6.91 -12.84
N GLU A 138 -10.84 -6.22 -13.85
CA GLU A 138 -11.66 -5.63 -14.91
C GLU A 138 -12.53 -6.66 -15.65
N ASP A 139 -11.99 -7.86 -15.94
CA ASP A 139 -12.75 -8.92 -16.60
C ASP A 139 -13.94 -9.41 -15.77
N GLU A 140 -13.83 -9.39 -14.43
CA GLU A 140 -14.91 -9.76 -13.51
C GLU A 140 -15.98 -8.65 -13.42
N PHE A 141 -15.57 -7.39 -13.54
CA PHE A 141 -16.46 -6.22 -13.49
C PHE A 141 -17.35 -6.12 -14.72
N ILE A 142 -16.76 -6.32 -15.91
CA ILE A 142 -17.49 -6.31 -17.21
C ILE A 142 -18.55 -7.41 -17.24
N GLN A 143 -18.27 -8.58 -16.67
CA GLN A 143 -19.23 -9.69 -16.59
C GLN A 143 -20.45 -9.41 -15.70
N GLY A 144 -20.36 -8.40 -14.84
CA GLY A 144 -21.45 -7.99 -13.96
C GLY A 144 -20.92 -7.32 -12.69
N HIS A 145 -21.49 -6.17 -12.34
CA HIS A 145 -21.12 -5.39 -11.16
C HIS A 145 -22.34 -4.71 -10.54
N ILE A 146 -22.19 -4.20 -9.31
CA ILE A 146 -23.24 -3.41 -8.64
C ILE A 146 -23.36 -2.06 -9.36
N GLU A 147 -24.59 -1.59 -9.59
CA GLU A 147 -24.83 -0.31 -10.28
C GLU A 147 -24.08 0.86 -9.62
N HIS A 148 -23.52 1.75 -10.45
CA HIS A 148 -22.70 2.89 -10.04
C HIS A 148 -21.39 2.54 -9.29
N ALA A 149 -20.98 1.27 -9.28
CA ALA A 149 -19.71 0.88 -8.69
C ALA A 149 -18.52 1.42 -9.49
N MET A 150 -17.53 1.94 -8.77
CA MET A 150 -16.24 2.32 -9.31
C MET A 150 -15.28 1.13 -9.24
N LEU A 151 -14.74 0.70 -10.37
CA LEU A 151 -13.68 -0.31 -10.42
C LEU A 151 -12.32 0.30 -10.07
N ILE A 152 -11.67 -0.20 -9.00
CA ILE A 152 -10.23 -0.04 -8.74
C ILE A 152 -9.68 -1.38 -8.25
N PRO A 153 -8.96 -2.15 -9.08
CA PRO A 153 -8.44 -3.44 -8.67
C PRO A 153 -7.57 -3.36 -7.41
N LEU A 154 -7.67 -4.37 -6.53
CA LEU A 154 -6.93 -4.38 -5.25
C LEU A 154 -5.42 -4.10 -5.41
N ALA A 155 -4.80 -4.62 -6.48
CA ALA A 155 -3.37 -4.43 -6.75
C ALA A 155 -2.99 -2.97 -7.07
N GLU A 156 -3.94 -2.20 -7.60
CA GLU A 156 -3.75 -0.82 -8.03
C GLU A 156 -4.29 0.19 -7.01
N LEU A 157 -5.01 -0.29 -5.99
CA LEU A 157 -5.73 0.51 -5.02
C LEU A 157 -4.85 1.55 -4.31
N VAL A 158 -3.66 1.15 -3.86
CA VAL A 158 -2.73 2.05 -3.16
C VAL A 158 -2.28 3.23 -4.04
N ASN A 159 -2.13 2.99 -5.34
CA ASN A 159 -1.65 3.99 -6.28
C ASN A 159 -2.78 4.85 -6.86
N GLN A 160 -3.96 4.27 -7.10
CA GLN A 160 -5.06 4.95 -7.78
C GLN A 160 -6.08 5.60 -6.84
N ALA A 161 -6.30 5.05 -5.64
CA ALA A 161 -7.29 5.60 -4.72
C ALA A 161 -7.05 7.08 -4.38
N PRO A 162 -5.81 7.55 -4.11
CA PRO A 162 -5.56 8.97 -3.81
C PRO A 162 -6.00 9.93 -4.92
N ASP A 163 -5.87 9.53 -6.18
CA ASP A 163 -6.22 10.37 -7.33
C ASP A 163 -7.71 10.28 -7.66
N ARG A 164 -8.30 9.08 -7.57
CA ARG A 164 -9.70 8.84 -7.94
C ARG A 164 -10.70 9.17 -6.83
N ILE A 165 -10.26 9.03 -5.58
CA ILE A 165 -11.04 9.32 -4.37
C ILE A 165 -10.23 10.29 -3.50
N PRO A 166 -10.10 11.57 -3.91
CA PRO A 166 -9.26 12.53 -3.18
C PRO A 166 -9.81 12.88 -1.80
N ASP A 167 -11.13 12.79 -1.59
CA ASP A 167 -11.74 13.03 -0.29
C ASP A 167 -11.55 11.84 0.66
N LYS A 168 -10.75 12.04 1.70
CA LYS A 168 -10.46 11.03 2.73
C LYS A 168 -11.61 10.80 3.72
N ASN A 169 -12.61 11.70 3.74
CA ASN A 169 -13.79 11.60 4.59
C ASN A 169 -14.99 10.94 3.88
N ALA A 170 -14.90 10.71 2.57
CA ALA A 170 -15.95 10.05 1.82
C ALA A 170 -16.26 8.67 2.40
N THR A 171 -17.54 8.31 2.40
CA THR A 171 -18.01 6.97 2.81
C THR A 171 -17.79 6.01 1.64
N ILE A 172 -16.91 5.03 1.83
CA ILE A 172 -16.52 4.05 0.82
C ILE A 172 -17.05 2.67 1.22
N LEU A 173 -17.89 2.09 0.37
CA LEU A 173 -18.41 0.74 0.51
C LEU A 173 -17.66 -0.16 -0.46
N VAL A 174 -16.86 -1.09 0.06
CA VAL A 174 -15.98 -1.95 -0.72
C VAL A 174 -16.56 -3.36 -0.80
N TYR A 175 -16.53 -3.94 -1.99
CA TYR A 175 -16.85 -5.34 -2.21
C TYR A 175 -15.90 -6.00 -3.19
N CYS A 176 -15.93 -7.33 -3.20
CA CYS A 176 -15.24 -8.11 -4.21
C CYS A 176 -16.07 -9.32 -4.63
N ARG A 177 -15.43 -10.44 -5.01
CA ARG A 177 -16.19 -11.63 -5.41
C ARG A 177 -16.81 -12.36 -4.21
N SER A 178 -16.00 -12.68 -3.20
CA SER A 178 -16.36 -13.51 -2.04
C SER A 178 -16.00 -12.89 -0.68
N GLY A 179 -15.61 -11.61 -0.63
CA GLY A 179 -15.22 -10.89 0.59
C GLY A 179 -13.72 -10.85 0.95
N ASN A 180 -12.87 -11.72 0.39
CA ASN A 180 -11.45 -11.78 0.80
C ASN A 180 -10.61 -10.57 0.34
N ARG A 181 -10.87 -10.06 -0.86
CA ARG A 181 -10.13 -8.91 -1.42
C ARG A 181 -10.62 -7.60 -0.81
N SER A 182 -11.91 -7.48 -0.53
CA SER A 182 -12.51 -6.28 0.07
C SER A 182 -12.02 -6.07 1.51
N ALA A 183 -11.88 -7.13 2.31
CA ALA A 183 -11.27 -7.04 3.64
C ALA A 183 -9.83 -6.47 3.58
N LYS A 184 -9.01 -6.89 2.61
CA LYS A 184 -7.67 -6.34 2.39
C LYS A 184 -7.70 -4.89 1.90
N ALA A 185 -8.65 -4.55 1.04
CA ALA A 185 -8.83 -3.19 0.55
C ALA A 185 -9.19 -2.22 1.68
N VAL A 186 -10.01 -2.62 2.65
CA VAL A 186 -10.29 -1.80 3.85
C VAL A 186 -9.01 -1.44 4.58
N LEU A 187 -8.13 -2.40 4.82
CA LEU A 187 -6.85 -2.16 5.50
C LEU A 187 -5.95 -1.20 4.72
N GLN A 188 -5.85 -1.39 3.40
CA GLN A 188 -5.08 -0.50 2.53
C GLN A 188 -5.63 0.93 2.54
N LEU A 189 -6.95 1.10 2.40
CA LEU A 189 -7.58 2.42 2.42
C LEU A 189 -7.45 3.09 3.79
N LYS A 190 -7.65 2.36 4.89
CA LYS A 190 -7.41 2.89 6.25
C LYS A 190 -5.95 3.34 6.41
N GLY A 191 -5.00 2.56 5.90
CA GLY A 191 -3.57 2.93 5.89
C GLY A 191 -3.27 4.20 5.08
N LEU A 192 -4.06 4.48 4.04
CA LEU A 192 -3.99 5.71 3.24
C LEU A 192 -4.75 6.90 3.86
N GLY A 193 -5.31 6.73 5.07
CA GLY A 193 -6.00 7.77 5.83
C GLY A 193 -7.49 7.90 5.52
N TYR A 194 -8.13 6.97 4.81
CA TYR A 194 -9.58 7.01 4.61
C TYR A 194 -10.30 6.63 5.91
N GLY A 195 -11.15 7.53 6.40
CA GLY A 195 -11.83 7.37 7.69
C GLY A 195 -13.00 6.39 7.64
N ASN A 196 -13.83 6.50 6.60
CA ASN A 196 -15.14 5.85 6.52
C ASN A 196 -15.13 4.77 5.43
N VAL A 197 -14.49 3.64 5.70
CA VAL A 197 -14.39 2.51 4.77
C VAL A 197 -15.08 1.29 5.36
N TYR A 198 -15.95 0.65 4.59
CA TYR A 198 -16.71 -0.52 5.03
C TYR A 198 -16.62 -1.64 4.00
N ASP A 199 -16.37 -2.86 4.45
CA ASP A 199 -16.45 -4.07 3.64
C ASP A 199 -17.85 -4.66 3.79
N PHE A 200 -18.56 -4.85 2.67
CA PHE A 200 -19.87 -5.52 2.69
C PHE A 200 -19.86 -6.89 2.01
N GLY A 201 -18.67 -7.38 1.63
CA GLY A 201 -18.45 -8.76 1.24
C GLY A 201 -18.33 -9.03 -0.24
N GLY A 202 -18.99 -10.10 -0.67
CA GLY A 202 -18.91 -10.63 -2.01
C GLY A 202 -20.14 -10.30 -2.82
N ILE A 203 -19.94 -10.01 -4.11
CA ILE A 203 -21.04 -9.93 -5.07
C ILE A 203 -21.77 -11.28 -5.21
N GLU A 204 -21.13 -12.41 -4.87
CA GLU A 204 -21.75 -13.74 -4.84
C GLU A 204 -22.94 -13.81 -3.86
N ASP A 205 -22.87 -13.06 -2.75
CA ASP A 205 -23.91 -13.01 -1.72
C ASP A 205 -24.79 -11.76 -1.82
N TRP A 206 -24.65 -10.97 -2.89
CA TRP A 206 -25.40 -9.73 -3.08
C TRP A 206 -26.83 -10.03 -3.57
N PRO A 207 -27.88 -9.72 -2.78
CA PRO A 207 -29.24 -10.14 -3.11
C PRO A 207 -29.98 -9.14 -4.02
N TYR A 208 -29.33 -8.05 -4.42
CA TYR A 208 -29.93 -6.97 -5.21
C TYR A 208 -29.45 -6.97 -6.66
N GLU A 209 -29.91 -6.00 -7.44
CA GLU A 209 -29.62 -5.91 -8.87
C GLU A 209 -28.12 -5.68 -9.14
N THR A 210 -27.68 -6.27 -10.25
CA THR A 210 -26.35 -6.07 -10.84
C THR A 210 -26.53 -5.72 -12.31
N VAL A 211 -25.61 -4.91 -12.83
CA VAL A 211 -25.60 -4.43 -14.21
C VAL A 211 -24.41 -5.01 -14.95
N GLN A 212 -24.51 -5.06 -16.27
CA GLN A 212 -23.44 -5.44 -17.19
C GLN A 212 -23.18 -4.25 -18.12
N GLU A 213 -21.92 -4.01 -18.46
CA GLU A 213 -21.49 -2.98 -19.41
C GLU A 213 -21.21 -3.56 -20.81
#